data_AF-A0A935SVF0-F1
#
_entry.id   AF-A0A935SVF0-F1
#
_cell.length_a   1.000
_cell.length_b   1.000
_cell.length_c   1.000
_cell.angle_alpha   90.00
_cell.angle_beta   90.00
_cell.angle_gamma   90.00
#
_symmetry.space_group_name_H-M   'P 1'
#
loop_
_entity.id
_entity.type
_entity.pdbx_description
1 polymer ?
#
loop_
_entity_poly.entity_id
_entity_poly.type
_entity_poly.pdbx_seq_one_letter_code
_entity_poly.pdbx_strand_id
1 'polypeptide(L)'
;MKPQYIKNGAAAALLLFMLLTAVCAQTPTPTATLAFVPPKLPEIVNVEKPSVHSVDPGKLPSPFHTESARRGSKVLPQTRECIAEGAKRV
;
A
#
# COMPACT_ATOMS: atom_id res chain seq x y z
N MET A 1 35.01 -68.13 17.52
CA MET A 1 35.06 -66.65 17.66
C MET A 1 34.48 -65.89 16.44
N LYS A 2 33.44 -66.39 15.76
CA LYS A 2 32.90 -65.76 14.53
C LYS A 2 31.54 -65.02 14.68
N PRO A 3 30.61 -65.38 15.59
CA PRO A 3 29.29 -64.76 15.58
C PRO A 3 29.24 -63.37 16.25
N GLN A 4 30.23 -63.03 17.07
CA GLN A 4 30.28 -61.75 17.79
C GLN A 4 30.59 -60.57 16.85
N TYR A 5 31.49 -60.77 15.87
CA TYR A 5 31.84 -59.72 14.91
C TYR A 5 30.68 -59.37 13.97
N ILE A 6 29.87 -60.37 13.58
CA ILE A 6 28.68 -60.17 12.75
C ILE A 6 27.62 -59.37 13.51
N LYS A 7 27.40 -59.69 14.79
CA LYS A 7 26.47 -58.96 15.66
C LYS A 7 26.91 -57.51 15.87
N ASN A 8 28.20 -57.29 16.12
CA ASN A 8 28.75 -55.95 16.32
C ASN A 8 28.74 -55.13 15.02
N GLY A 9 29.03 -55.76 13.88
CA GLY A 9 28.94 -55.12 12.57
C GLY A 9 27.50 -54.73 12.19
N ALA A 10 26.53 -55.61 12.46
CA ALA A 10 25.12 -55.32 12.23
C ALA A 10 24.62 -54.19 13.13
N ALA A 11 25.03 -54.17 14.41
CA ALA A 11 24.67 -53.10 15.34
C ALA A 11 25.25 -51.74 14.92
N ALA A 12 26.51 -51.70 14.48
CA ALA A 12 27.15 -50.48 14.00
C ALA A 12 26.48 -49.94 12.71
N ALA A 13 26.12 -50.83 11.78
CA ALA A 13 25.42 -50.44 10.56
C ALA A 13 24.03 -49.86 10.83
N LEU A 14 23.29 -50.44 11.79
CA LEU A 14 21.97 -49.94 12.20
C LEU A 14 22.05 -48.56 12.85
N LEU A 15 23.05 -48.33 13.70
CA LEU A 15 23.30 -47.02 14.30
C LEU A 15 23.66 -45.97 13.25
N LEU A 16 24.51 -46.33 12.27
CA LEU A 16 24.88 -45.44 11.19
C LEU A 16 23.68 -45.07 10.31
N PHE A 17 22.80 -46.03 10.03
CA PHE A 17 21.58 -45.80 9.25
C PHE A 17 20.60 -44.87 9.98
N MET A 18 20.41 -45.06 11.29
CA MET A 18 19.57 -44.17 12.11
C MET A 18 20.13 -42.74 12.21
N LEU A 19 21.46 -42.58 12.25
CA LEU A 19 22.10 -41.27 12.21
C LEU A 19 21.91 -40.58 10.86
N LEU A 20 22.02 -41.31 9.74
CA LEU A 20 21.78 -40.74 8.42
C LEU A 20 20.33 -40.28 8.21
N THR A 21 19.35 -41.06 8.67
CA THR A 21 17.93 -40.67 8.54
C THR A 21 17.59 -39.44 9.38
N ALA A 22 18.23 -39.26 10.55
CA ALA A 22 18.07 -38.07 11.38
C ALA A 22 18.64 -36.79 10.74
N VAL A 23 19.70 -36.90 9.93
CA VAL A 23 20.30 -35.74 9.24
C VAL A 23 19.47 -35.33 8.02
N CYS A 24 18.90 -36.28 7.28
CA CYS A 24 18.07 -35.97 6.10
C CYS A 24 16.66 -35.46 6.44
N ALA A 25 16.17 -35.65 7.68
CA ALA A 25 14.84 -35.21 8.11
C ALA A 25 14.78 -33.78 8.67
N GLN A 26 15.90 -33.05 8.69
CA GLN A 26 15.93 -31.66 9.13
C GLN A 26 15.36 -30.76 8.03
N THR A 27 14.04 -30.67 7.99
CA THR A 27 13.38 -29.54 7.32
C THR A 27 13.73 -28.28 8.12
N PRO A 28 14.33 -27.24 7.51
CA PRO A 28 14.50 -25.98 8.20
C PRO A 28 13.11 -25.48 8.56
N THR A 29 12.82 -25.43 9.85
CA THR A 29 11.61 -24.80 10.36
C THR A 29 11.65 -23.36 9.88
N PRO A 30 10.68 -22.87 9.10
CA PRO A 30 10.67 -21.46 8.76
C PRO A 30 10.48 -20.71 10.07
N THR A 31 11.55 -20.04 10.52
CA THR A 31 11.50 -19.04 11.59
C THR A 31 10.32 -18.15 11.27
N ALA A 32 9.28 -18.19 12.12
CA ALA A 32 8.09 -17.38 11.95
C ALA A 32 8.56 -15.92 11.92
N THR A 33 8.61 -15.36 10.70
CA THR A 33 8.88 -13.96 10.44
C THR A 33 7.88 -13.21 11.28
N LEU A 34 8.37 -12.55 12.34
CA LEU A 34 7.58 -11.70 13.21
C LEU A 34 6.73 -10.81 12.31
N ALA A 35 5.41 -11.08 12.32
CA ALA A 35 4.47 -10.43 11.44
C ALA A 35 4.65 -8.92 11.62
N PHE A 36 5.01 -8.24 10.54
CA PHE A 36 5.09 -6.79 10.53
C PHE A 36 3.73 -6.26 10.96
N VAL A 37 3.65 -5.71 12.17
CA VAL A 37 2.44 -5.04 12.65
C VAL A 37 2.52 -3.61 12.13
N PRO A 38 1.76 -3.24 11.09
CA PRO A 38 1.77 -1.87 10.61
C PRO A 38 1.29 -0.95 11.74
N PRO A 39 1.92 0.23 11.90
CA PRO A 39 1.45 1.20 12.88
C PRO A 39 0.01 1.60 12.56
N LYS A 40 -0.82 1.74 13.59
CA LYS A 40 -2.22 2.16 13.43
C LYS A 40 -2.24 3.56 12.83
N LEU A 41 -2.84 3.68 11.65
CA LEU A 41 -3.00 4.96 10.96
C LEU A 41 -3.76 5.93 11.88
N PRO A 42 -3.33 7.21 11.97
CA PRO A 42 -4.04 8.20 12.78
C PRO A 42 -5.50 8.30 12.35
N GLU A 43 -6.39 8.46 13.33
CA GLU A 43 -7.81 8.63 13.09
C GLU A 43 -8.03 9.84 12.19
N ILE A 44 -8.64 9.62 11.03
CA ILE A 44 -9.02 10.69 10.11
C ILE A 44 -10.04 11.54 10.87
N VAL A 45 -9.59 12.71 11.33
CA VAL A 45 -10.47 13.71 11.91
C VAL A 45 -11.53 14.00 10.85
N ASN A 46 -12.79 13.72 11.18
CA ASN A 46 -13.92 14.03 10.31
C ASN A 46 -13.97 15.56 10.15
N VAL A 47 -13.30 16.06 9.13
CA VAL A 47 -13.42 17.44 8.70
C VAL A 47 -14.83 17.55 8.15
N GLU A 48 -15.71 18.15 8.94
CA GLU A 48 -17.07 18.45 8.52
C GLU A 48 -17.01 19.15 7.16
N LYS A 49 -17.68 18.56 6.17
CA LYS A 49 -17.66 19.10 4.81
C LYS A 49 -18.16 20.53 4.89
N PRO A 50 -17.37 21.54 4.44
CA PRO A 50 -17.82 22.91 4.50
C PRO A 50 -19.08 23.04 3.65
N SER A 51 -20.15 23.57 4.25
CA SER A 51 -21.38 23.88 3.54
C SER A 51 -21.11 25.03 2.58
N VAL A 52 -21.03 24.72 1.28
CA VAL A 52 -20.88 25.73 0.23
C VAL A 52 -22.27 26.23 -0.14
N HIS A 53 -22.59 27.45 0.25
CA HIS A 53 -23.82 28.12 -0.16
C HIS A 53 -23.56 28.98 -1.40
N SER A 54 -24.33 28.77 -2.47
CA SER A 54 -24.36 29.69 -3.59
C SER A 54 -25.15 30.94 -3.20
N VAL A 55 -24.48 32.10 -3.20
CA VAL A 55 -25.14 33.38 -2.96
C VAL A 55 -25.59 33.95 -4.30
N ASP A 56 -26.87 34.31 -4.41
CA ASP A 56 -27.42 34.97 -5.58
C ASP A 56 -26.82 36.39 -5.71
N PRO A 57 -26.04 36.67 -6.76
CA PRO A 57 -25.39 37.97 -6.94
C PRO A 57 -26.38 39.13 -7.13
N GLY A 58 -27.64 38.84 -7.48
CA GLY A 58 -28.70 39.85 -7.57
C GLY A 58 -29.13 40.41 -6.21
N LYS A 59 -28.90 39.68 -5.12
CA LYS A 59 -29.33 40.02 -3.75
C LYS A 59 -28.22 40.58 -2.86
N LEU A 60 -26.98 40.64 -3.35
CA LEU A 60 -25.82 41.12 -2.59
C LEU A 60 -25.82 42.65 -2.48
N PRO A 61 -25.62 43.29 -1.31
CA PRO A 61 -25.53 44.76 -1.10
C PRO A 61 -24.42 45.44 -1.94
N SER A 62 -24.47 46.77 -2.06
CA SER A 62 -23.38 47.55 -2.68
C SER A 62 -22.06 47.24 -1.95
N PRO A 63 -20.92 47.00 -2.64
CA PRO A 63 -20.56 47.33 -4.03
C PRO A 63 -20.78 46.21 -5.07
N PHE A 64 -21.32 45.06 -4.66
CA PHE A 64 -21.51 43.89 -5.54
C PHE A 64 -22.74 44.00 -6.45
N HIS A 65 -23.44 45.14 -6.40
CA HIS A 65 -24.51 45.52 -7.33
C HIS A 65 -23.99 45.92 -8.71
N THR A 66 -22.69 46.12 -8.88
CA THR A 66 -22.12 46.56 -10.15
C THR A 66 -22.27 45.46 -11.22
N GLU A 67 -22.56 45.85 -12.46
CA GLU A 67 -22.71 44.91 -13.58
C GLU A 67 -21.46 44.04 -13.79
N SER A 68 -20.28 44.59 -13.48
CA SER A 68 -19.01 43.87 -13.53
C SER A 68 -18.90 42.77 -12.45
N ALA A 69 -19.44 43.00 -11.25
CA ALA A 69 -19.46 42.02 -10.16
C ALA A 69 -20.54 40.93 -10.34
N ARG A 70 -21.60 41.24 -11.11
CA ARG A 70 -22.70 40.31 -11.43
C ARG A 70 -22.42 39.44 -12.65
N ARG A 71 -21.36 39.74 -13.41
CA ARG A 71 -21.00 38.97 -14.59
C ARG A 71 -20.56 37.57 -14.15
N GLY A 72 -21.38 36.58 -14.48
CA GLY A 72 -21.00 35.17 -14.29
C GLY A 72 -19.62 34.92 -14.89
N SER A 73 -18.78 34.16 -14.18
CA SER A 73 -17.50 33.74 -14.71
C SER A 73 -17.76 33.07 -16.06
N LYS A 74 -17.23 33.66 -17.14
CA LYS A 74 -17.28 32.99 -18.45
C LYS A 74 -16.35 31.79 -18.34
N VAL A 75 -16.93 30.60 -18.13
CA VAL A 75 -16.21 29.34 -18.32
C VAL A 75 -15.93 29.25 -19.81
N LEU A 76 -14.73 29.66 -20.20
CA LEU A 76 -14.25 29.39 -21.54
C LEU A 76 -14.08 27.87 -21.65
N PRO A 77 -14.73 27.20 -22.61
CA PRO A 77 -14.43 25.80 -22.85
C PRO A 77 -12.92 25.70 -23.12
N GLN A 78 -12.23 24.82 -22.41
CA GLN A 78 -10.86 24.46 -22.74
C GLN A 78 -10.88 23.72 -24.07
N THR A 79 -10.87 24.47 -25.18
CA THR A 79 -10.64 23.90 -26.49
C THR A 79 -9.20 23.38 -26.54
N ARG A 80 -8.97 22.28 -27.26
CA ARG A 80 -7.63 21.68 -27.40
C ARG A 80 -6.59 22.67 -27.95
N GLU A 81 -7.05 23.73 -28.62
CA GLU A 81 -6.23 24.79 -29.20
C GLU A 81 -5.55 25.67 -28.13
N CYS A 82 -6.22 25.97 -27.01
CA CYS A 82 -5.62 26.78 -25.94
C CYS A 82 -4.49 26.05 -25.20
N ILE A 83 -4.56 24.72 -25.11
CA ILE A 83 -3.49 23.90 -24.50
C ILE A 83 -2.27 23.84 -25.43
N ALA A 84 -2.51 23.80 -26.75
CA ALA A 84 -1.45 23.76 -27.75
C ALA A 84 -0.65 25.08 -27.85
N GLU A 85 -1.30 26.23 -27.63
CA GLU A 85 -0.61 27.53 -27.67
C GLU A 85 0.25 27.78 -26.41
N GLY A 86 -0.17 27.27 -25.25
CA GLY A 86 0.65 27.27 -24.03
C GLY A 86 1.86 26.34 -24.14
N ALA A 87 1.72 25.20 -24.83
CA ALA A 87 2.80 24.24 -25.05
C ALA A 87 3.84 24.69 -26.10
N LYS A 88 3.53 25.71 -26.92
CA LYS A 88 4.49 26.31 -27.88
C LYS A 88 5.38 27.39 -27.27
N ARG A 89 5.14 27.79 -26.01
CA ARG A 89 5.95 28.79 -25.29
C ARG A 89 6.88 28.16 -24.24
N VAL A 90 7.09 26.84 -24.30
CA VAL A 90 8.13 26.13 -23.54
C VAL A 90 9.23 25.68 -24.49
#